data_AF-A0A0J8TT32-F1
#
_entry.id   AF-A0A0J8TT32-F1
#
_cell.length_a   1.000
_cell.length_b   1.000
_cell.length_c   1.000
_cell.angle_alpha   90.00
_cell.angle_beta   90.00
_cell.angle_gamma   90.00
#
_symmetry.space_group_name_H-M   'P 1'
#
loop_
_entity.id
_entity.type
_entity.pdbx_description
1 polymer ?
#
loop_
_entity_poly.entity_id
_entity_poly.type
_entity_poly.pdbx_seq_one_letter_code
_entity_poly.pdbx_strand_id
1 'polypeptide(L)'
;MDTDGSLAEYDEKREMSGTVTCLSLGEVPPGRVRSSFLAVGCDDSTVRILSLDPDSTLENKSVQALTSAPSALSIMSMVDSTSGGSTLYLHIGLYSGIYLRTVLDEVTGELSDTRTRFLGLKPVKLFSVSVKEQRAVLALSSRPWLGYSDLQTKNFMLTPLDYVPLEWSWNFSSEQCVEGMVGIQGQNLRIFSIEKLDNNLLQETIPLAYTPRHFVRHPEQPLFYVIEADTIYSRFYESQAPSGFQSSY
;
A
#
# COMPACT_ATOMS: atom_id res chain seq x y z
N MET A 1 -2.09 5.22 -33.57
CA MET A 1 -3.34 5.97 -33.68
C MET A 1 -3.52 6.25 -35.14
N ASP A 2 -4.66 5.88 -35.71
CA ASP A 2 -5.09 6.54 -36.93
C ASP A 2 -5.22 8.04 -36.61
N THR A 3 -4.88 8.88 -37.58
CA THR A 3 -4.84 10.34 -37.44
C THR A 3 -6.16 10.94 -36.99
N ASP A 4 -7.24 10.17 -37.08
CA ASP A 4 -8.63 10.62 -36.90
C ASP A 4 -9.20 10.23 -35.52
N GLY A 5 -8.40 9.63 -34.64
CA GLY A 5 -8.82 9.22 -33.30
C GLY A 5 -9.71 7.98 -33.25
N SER A 6 -9.81 7.23 -34.36
CA SER A 6 -10.51 5.95 -34.43
C SER A 6 -9.77 4.84 -33.68
N LEU A 7 -10.55 3.88 -33.15
CA LEU A 7 -10.04 2.64 -32.60
C LEU A 7 -9.84 1.62 -33.72
N ALA A 8 -8.65 1.05 -33.82
CA ALA A 8 -8.36 -0.05 -34.73
C ALA A 8 -8.31 -1.37 -33.96
N GLU A 9 -9.07 -2.36 -34.40
CA GLU A 9 -8.94 -3.74 -33.91
C GLU A 9 -7.75 -4.40 -34.61
N TYR A 10 -6.96 -5.15 -33.85
CA TYR A 10 -5.90 -5.97 -34.43
C TYR A 10 -6.52 -7.27 -34.96
N ASP A 11 -6.21 -7.63 -36.20
CA ASP A 11 -6.90 -8.72 -36.91
C ASP A 11 -6.66 -10.09 -36.26
N GLU A 12 -5.51 -10.30 -35.61
CA GLU A 12 -5.18 -11.58 -34.99
C GLU A 12 -5.61 -11.64 -33.51
N LYS A 13 -6.23 -12.76 -33.14
CA LYS A 13 -6.64 -13.04 -31.76
C LYS A 13 -5.80 -14.18 -31.21
N ARG A 14 -5.20 -13.95 -30.05
CA ARG A 14 -4.38 -14.94 -29.34
C ARG A 14 -5.24 -15.75 -28.38
N GLU A 15 -5.40 -17.03 -28.66
CA GLU A 15 -6.06 -17.96 -27.74
C GLU A 15 -5.16 -18.29 -26.54
N MET A 16 -5.72 -18.28 -25.34
CA MET A 16 -5.03 -18.61 -24.09
C MET A 16 -5.25 -20.07 -23.71
N SER A 17 -4.32 -20.65 -22.94
CA SER A 17 -4.41 -22.04 -22.47
C SER A 17 -5.55 -22.29 -21.48
N GLY A 18 -6.03 -21.24 -20.81
CA GLY A 18 -7.08 -21.30 -19.82
C GLY A 18 -7.96 -20.05 -19.85
N THR A 19 -8.92 -19.97 -18.93
CA THR A 19 -9.81 -18.82 -18.82
C THR A 19 -9.02 -17.61 -18.31
N VAL A 20 -9.07 -16.49 -19.03
CA VAL A 20 -8.44 -15.25 -18.59
C VAL A 20 -9.19 -14.71 -17.36
N THR A 21 -8.50 -14.59 -16.23
CA THR A 21 -9.09 -14.12 -14.96
C THR A 21 -8.81 -12.65 -14.70
N CYS A 22 -7.69 -12.12 -15.19
CA CYS A 22 -7.30 -10.73 -15.03
C CYS A 22 -6.30 -10.30 -16.11
N LEU A 23 -6.30 -9.00 -16.39
CA LEU A 23 -5.44 -8.37 -17.39
C LEU A 23 -4.82 -7.11 -16.78
N SER A 24 -3.62 -6.77 -17.23
CA SER A 24 -3.03 -5.46 -16.94
C SER A 24 -2.28 -4.93 -18.15
N LEU A 25 -2.63 -3.72 -18.54
CA LEU A 25 -1.87 -2.90 -19.48
C LEU A 25 -1.09 -1.85 -18.70
N GLY A 26 0.22 -1.77 -18.92
CA GLY A 26 1.04 -0.71 -18.32
C GLY A 26 0.68 0.65 -18.89
N GLU A 27 1.06 1.72 -18.19
CA GLU A 27 0.98 3.06 -18.76
C GLU A 27 1.93 3.24 -19.94
N VAL A 28 1.65 4.26 -20.74
CA VAL A 28 2.50 4.68 -21.85
C VAL A 28 3.65 5.52 -21.27
N PRO A 29 4.92 5.06 -21.36
CA PRO A 29 6.05 5.85 -20.89
C PRO A 29 6.16 7.18 -21.66
N PRO A 30 6.68 8.25 -21.03
CA PRO A 30 6.94 9.52 -21.72
C PRO A 30 7.80 9.31 -22.97
N GLY A 31 7.39 9.89 -24.10
CA GLY A 31 8.08 9.75 -25.38
C GLY A 31 7.76 8.47 -26.16
N ARG A 32 6.97 7.54 -25.60
CA ARG A 32 6.40 6.42 -26.34
C ARG A 32 4.93 6.66 -26.67
N VAL A 33 4.43 5.86 -27.62
CA VAL A 33 3.02 5.90 -28.06
C VAL A 33 2.18 4.73 -27.53
N ARG A 34 2.82 3.75 -26.88
CA ARG A 34 2.19 2.56 -26.31
C ARG A 34 3.02 2.00 -25.16
N SER A 35 2.38 1.20 -24.32
CA SER A 35 3.09 0.25 -23.45
C SER A 35 3.53 -0.95 -24.27
N SER A 36 4.75 -1.46 -24.04
CA SER A 36 5.29 -2.59 -24.80
C SER A 36 4.80 -3.96 -24.30
N PHE A 37 4.15 -4.01 -23.13
CA PHE A 37 3.77 -5.27 -22.49
C PHE A 37 2.31 -5.31 -22.04
N LEU A 38 1.70 -6.47 -22.21
CA LEU A 38 0.42 -6.87 -21.65
C LEU A 38 0.62 -8.06 -20.73
N ALA A 39 0.19 -7.94 -19.47
CA ALA A 39 0.17 -9.07 -18.54
C ALA A 39 -1.20 -9.74 -18.55
N VAL A 40 -1.20 -11.07 -18.70
CA VAL A 40 -2.40 -11.91 -18.79
C VAL A 40 -2.36 -12.99 -17.72
N GLY A 41 -3.35 -12.99 -16.83
CA GLY A 41 -3.53 -14.01 -15.80
C GLY A 41 -4.57 -15.05 -16.23
N CYS A 42 -4.27 -16.33 -16.02
CA CYS A 42 -5.15 -17.44 -16.38
C CYS A 42 -5.51 -18.32 -15.16
N ASP A 43 -6.65 -19.01 -15.23
CA ASP A 43 -7.13 -19.94 -14.20
C ASP A 43 -6.23 -21.16 -13.98
N ASP A 44 -5.37 -21.49 -14.95
CA ASP A 44 -4.29 -22.49 -14.85
C ASP A 44 -3.14 -22.09 -13.89
N SER A 45 -3.32 -21.02 -13.11
CA SER A 45 -2.32 -20.48 -12.18
C SER A 45 -1.04 -20.02 -12.88
N THR A 46 -1.16 -19.46 -14.08
CA THR A 46 -0.05 -18.81 -14.78
C THR A 46 -0.30 -17.33 -15.01
N VAL A 47 0.80 -16.57 -15.06
CA VAL A 47 0.83 -15.22 -15.62
C VAL A 47 1.73 -15.21 -16.85
N ARG A 48 1.27 -14.55 -17.91
CA ARG A 48 1.95 -14.48 -19.21
C ARG A 48 2.20 -13.03 -19.56
N ILE A 49 3.40 -12.74 -20.07
CA ILE A 49 3.73 -11.43 -20.62
C ILE A 49 3.68 -11.54 -22.14
N LEU A 50 2.83 -10.72 -22.75
CA LEU A 50 2.71 -10.58 -24.19
C LEU A 50 3.31 -9.25 -24.64
N SER A 51 3.96 -9.24 -25.79
CA SER A 51 4.47 -8.04 -26.43
C SER A 51 3.35 -7.27 -27.14
N LEU A 52 3.43 -5.94 -27.13
CA LEU A 52 2.56 -5.04 -27.89
C LEU A 52 3.36 -4.20 -28.90
N ASP A 53 4.63 -4.55 -29.12
CA ASP A 53 5.46 -3.92 -30.14
C ASP A 53 4.97 -4.33 -31.54
N PRO A 54 5.00 -3.42 -32.54
CA PRO A 54 4.46 -3.69 -33.88
C PRO A 54 5.03 -4.95 -34.53
N ASP A 55 6.32 -5.22 -34.33
CA ASP A 55 7.04 -6.33 -34.97
C ASP A 55 6.78 -7.69 -34.32
N SER A 56 6.21 -7.70 -33.10
CA SER A 56 5.97 -8.91 -32.30
C SER A 56 4.65 -8.83 -31.51
N THR A 57 3.62 -8.25 -32.11
CA THR A 57 2.35 -7.99 -31.41
C THR A 57 1.69 -9.30 -30.98
N LEU A 58 1.28 -9.36 -29.70
CA LEU A 58 0.71 -10.54 -29.03
C LEU A 58 1.61 -11.78 -28.95
N GLU A 59 2.91 -11.65 -29.28
CA GLU A 59 3.87 -12.72 -29.05
C GLU A 59 4.12 -12.92 -27.55
N ASN A 60 4.23 -14.18 -27.14
CA ASN A 60 4.54 -14.52 -25.76
C ASN A 60 6.02 -14.28 -25.48
N LYS A 61 6.31 -13.37 -24.53
CA LYS A 61 7.67 -13.07 -24.08
C LYS A 61 8.09 -13.95 -22.92
N SER A 62 7.21 -14.12 -21.93
CA SER A 62 7.50 -14.95 -20.76
C SER A 62 6.23 -15.54 -20.14
N VAL A 63 6.43 -16.59 -19.35
CA VAL A 63 5.38 -17.27 -18.56
C VAL A 63 5.93 -17.59 -17.18
N GLN A 64 5.16 -17.30 -16.15
CA GLN A 64 5.49 -17.65 -14.77
C GLN A 64 4.33 -18.42 -14.13
N ALA A 65 4.65 -19.55 -13.51
CA ALA A 65 3.72 -20.31 -12.69
C ALA A 65 3.53 -19.65 -11.32
N LEU A 66 2.30 -19.69 -10.80
CA LEU A 66 1.88 -19.10 -9.55
C LEU A 66 1.36 -20.20 -8.60
N THR A 67 1.25 -19.87 -7.31
CA THR A 67 0.75 -20.82 -6.29
C THR A 67 -0.78 -20.91 -6.24
N SER A 68 -1.47 -20.01 -6.93
CA SER A 68 -2.93 -19.93 -7.06
C SER A 68 -3.24 -19.11 -8.30
N ALA A 69 -4.46 -19.24 -8.83
CA ALA A 69 -4.94 -18.39 -9.91
C ALA A 69 -4.79 -16.90 -9.55
N PRO A 70 -4.35 -16.05 -10.49
CA PRO A 70 -4.27 -14.61 -10.29
C PRO A 70 -5.68 -14.00 -10.32
N SER A 71 -5.96 -13.13 -9.37
CA SER A 71 -7.21 -12.36 -9.26
C SER A 71 -7.08 -10.93 -9.76
N ALA A 72 -5.86 -10.36 -9.75
CA ALA A 72 -5.60 -9.02 -10.26
C ALA A 72 -4.14 -8.89 -10.71
N LEU A 73 -3.90 -8.04 -11.71
CA LEU A 73 -2.57 -7.69 -12.19
C LEU A 73 -2.47 -6.16 -12.27
N SER A 74 -1.28 -5.61 -12.06
CA SER A 74 -0.99 -4.20 -12.29
C SER A 74 0.47 -4.02 -12.69
N ILE A 75 0.72 -3.61 -13.93
CA ILE A 75 2.03 -3.17 -14.41
C ILE A 75 2.22 -1.71 -13.97
N MET A 76 3.32 -1.43 -13.29
CA MET A 76 3.56 -0.12 -12.70
C MET A 76 5.04 0.22 -12.69
N SER A 77 5.39 1.42 -13.13
CA SER A 77 6.72 1.97 -12.92
C SER A 77 6.78 2.65 -11.55
N MET A 78 7.72 2.26 -10.70
CA MET A 78 7.92 2.81 -9.36
C MET A 78 9.36 3.24 -9.16
N VAL A 79 9.59 4.28 -8.35
CA VAL A 79 10.93 4.74 -7.98
C VAL A 79 11.62 3.66 -7.14
N ASP A 80 12.88 3.37 -7.43
CA ASP A 80 13.65 2.32 -6.76
C ASP A 80 14.99 2.89 -6.27
N SER A 81 15.40 2.47 -5.07
CA SER A 81 16.68 2.84 -4.47
C SER A 81 17.88 2.30 -5.25
N THR A 82 17.71 1.16 -5.94
CA THR A 82 18.80 0.44 -6.60
C THR A 82 19.18 1.01 -7.97
N SER A 83 18.21 1.52 -8.74
CA SER A 83 18.42 1.97 -10.13
C SER A 83 18.66 3.47 -10.26
N GLY A 84 18.49 4.25 -9.17
CA GLY A 84 18.58 5.72 -9.22
C GLY A 84 17.49 6.37 -10.08
N GLY A 85 16.46 5.60 -10.46
CA GLY A 85 15.39 6.00 -11.36
C GLY A 85 14.11 5.20 -11.09
N SER A 86 13.34 4.97 -12.15
CA SER A 86 12.12 4.17 -12.09
C SER A 86 12.36 2.77 -12.62
N THR A 87 11.83 1.77 -11.93
CA THR A 87 11.90 0.36 -12.34
C THR A 87 10.49 -0.13 -12.64
N LEU A 88 10.31 -0.90 -13.72
CA LEU A 88 9.03 -1.48 -14.08
C LEU A 88 8.75 -2.74 -13.25
N TYR A 89 7.61 -2.76 -12.60
CA TYR A 89 7.16 -3.85 -11.75
C TYR A 89 5.84 -4.42 -12.27
N LEU A 90 5.70 -5.74 -12.16
CA LEU A 90 4.42 -6.42 -12.23
C LEU A 90 3.97 -6.77 -10.81
N HIS A 91 2.85 -6.18 -10.41
CA HIS A 91 2.14 -6.53 -9.20
C HIS A 91 1.09 -7.60 -9.51
N ILE A 92 1.07 -8.66 -8.71
CA ILE A 92 0.20 -9.82 -8.91
C ILE A 92 -0.58 -10.06 -7.61
N GLY A 93 -1.90 -10.04 -7.71
CA GLY A 93 -2.80 -10.48 -6.65
C GLY A 93 -3.34 -11.87 -6.96
N LEU A 94 -3.34 -12.76 -5.97
CA LEU A 94 -3.88 -14.13 -6.11
C LEU A 94 -5.23 -14.28 -5.41
N TYR A 95 -6.03 -15.26 -5.88
CA TYR A 95 -7.27 -15.68 -5.23
C TYR A 95 -7.05 -16.18 -3.80
N SER A 96 -5.86 -16.72 -3.50
CA SER A 96 -5.45 -17.17 -2.17
C SER A 96 -5.16 -16.03 -1.17
N GLY A 97 -5.23 -14.76 -1.59
CA GLY A 97 -4.91 -13.62 -0.73
C GLY A 97 -3.41 -13.28 -0.64
N ILE A 98 -2.59 -13.94 -1.47
CA ILE A 98 -1.17 -13.66 -1.64
C ILE A 98 -0.99 -12.52 -2.65
N TYR A 99 -0.13 -11.58 -2.31
CA TYR A 99 0.39 -10.54 -3.19
C TYR A 99 1.83 -10.85 -3.57
N LEU A 100 2.16 -10.64 -4.84
CA LEU A 100 3.51 -10.72 -5.37
C LEU A 100 3.88 -9.41 -6.05
N ARG A 101 5.16 -9.06 -5.95
CA ARG A 101 5.78 -8.00 -6.72
C ARG A 101 7.00 -8.58 -7.42
N THR A 102 7.05 -8.42 -8.74
CA THR A 102 8.11 -8.97 -9.58
C THR A 102 8.64 -7.87 -10.48
N VAL A 103 9.95 -7.80 -10.68
CA VAL A 103 10.58 -6.90 -11.65
C VAL A 103 10.25 -7.40 -13.05
N LEU A 104 9.76 -6.51 -13.91
CA LEU A 104 9.49 -6.77 -15.31
C LEU A 104 10.58 -6.11 -16.15
N ASP A 105 11.40 -6.92 -16.82
CA ASP A 105 12.46 -6.42 -17.70
C ASP A 105 11.85 -5.68 -18.91
N GLU A 106 12.26 -4.42 -19.12
CA GLU A 106 11.69 -3.57 -20.17
C GLU A 106 12.05 -4.00 -21.61
N VAL A 107 13.01 -4.91 -21.77
CA VAL A 107 13.51 -5.39 -23.06
C VAL A 107 13.04 -6.82 -23.32
N THR A 108 13.30 -7.74 -22.39
CA THR A 108 13.00 -9.16 -22.58
C THR A 108 11.57 -9.52 -22.19
N GLY A 109 10.94 -8.74 -21.30
CA GLY A 109 9.66 -9.08 -20.69
C GLY A 109 9.76 -10.23 -19.69
N GLU A 110 10.98 -10.61 -19.26
CA GLU A 110 11.18 -11.60 -18.21
C GLU A 110 10.82 -11.05 -16.83
N LEU A 111 10.43 -11.98 -15.95
CA LEU A 111 9.97 -11.71 -14.60
C LEU A 111 11.02 -12.19 -13.59
N SER A 112 11.54 -11.28 -12.74
CA SER A 112 12.62 -11.57 -11.78
C SER A 112 12.44 -10.85 -10.42
N ASP A 113 13.25 -11.17 -9.41
CA ASP A 113 13.14 -10.65 -8.02
C ASP A 113 11.71 -10.67 -7.46
N THR A 114 11.04 -11.84 -7.54
CA THR A 114 9.68 -12.00 -7.01
C THR A 114 9.69 -11.96 -5.48
N ARG A 115 9.00 -10.97 -4.91
CA ARG A 115 8.72 -10.85 -3.47
C ARG A 115 7.27 -11.17 -3.19
N THR A 116 7.00 -11.89 -2.11
CA THR A 116 5.65 -12.36 -1.78
C THR A 116 5.22 -11.90 -0.40
N ARG A 117 3.91 -11.67 -0.22
CA ARG A 117 3.31 -11.39 1.09
C ARG A 117 1.86 -11.83 1.14
N PHE A 118 1.46 -12.45 2.24
CA PHE A 118 0.05 -12.77 2.50
C PHE A 118 -0.68 -11.53 3.05
N LEU A 119 -1.74 -11.08 2.38
CA LEU A 119 -2.48 -9.86 2.74
C LEU A 119 -3.77 -10.14 3.52
N GLY A 120 -4.33 -11.35 3.41
CA GLY A 120 -5.56 -11.76 4.08
C GLY A 120 -6.25 -12.93 3.39
N LEU A 121 -7.43 -13.31 3.86
CA LEU A 121 -8.17 -14.49 3.38
C LEU A 121 -9.02 -14.22 2.13
N LYS A 122 -9.14 -12.95 1.71
CA LYS A 122 -9.91 -12.56 0.51
C LYS A 122 -8.99 -12.45 -0.71
N PRO A 123 -9.48 -12.74 -1.93
CA PRO A 123 -8.75 -12.50 -3.16
C PRO A 123 -8.17 -11.08 -3.22
N VAL A 124 -6.93 -10.94 -3.67
CA VAL A 124 -6.27 -9.63 -3.74
C VAL A 124 -6.76 -8.89 -4.98
N LYS A 125 -7.22 -7.65 -4.80
CA LYS A 125 -7.47 -6.70 -5.88
C LYS A 125 -6.39 -5.62 -5.87
N LEU A 126 -5.96 -5.17 -7.03
CA LEU A 126 -4.87 -4.21 -7.19
C LEU A 126 -5.37 -2.97 -7.91
N PHE A 127 -5.01 -1.81 -7.39
CA PHE A 127 -5.34 -0.51 -7.96
C PHE A 127 -4.09 0.37 -7.99
N SER A 128 -3.86 1.03 -9.12
CA SER A 128 -2.84 2.06 -9.19
C SER A 128 -3.37 3.34 -8.59
N VAL A 129 -2.70 3.86 -7.57
CA VAL A 129 -3.07 5.11 -6.89
C VAL A 129 -1.89 6.09 -6.86
N SER A 130 -2.19 7.37 -6.70
CA SER A 130 -1.18 8.42 -6.50
C SER A 130 -1.24 8.94 -5.07
N VAL A 131 -0.10 8.96 -4.39
CA VAL A 131 0.04 9.49 -3.02
C VAL A 131 1.33 10.30 -2.96
N LYS A 132 1.24 11.58 -2.58
CA LYS A 132 2.38 12.51 -2.51
C LYS A 132 3.15 12.60 -3.83
N GLU A 133 2.42 12.75 -4.93
CA GLU A 133 2.94 12.81 -6.31
C GLU A 133 3.72 11.56 -6.73
N GLN A 134 3.65 10.48 -5.94
CA GLN A 134 4.29 9.21 -6.22
C GLN A 134 3.26 8.14 -6.50
N ARG A 135 3.61 7.29 -7.45
CA ARG A 135 2.79 6.15 -7.81
C ARG A 135 2.90 5.08 -6.72
N ALA A 136 1.77 4.56 -6.32
CA ALA A 136 1.65 3.52 -5.31
C ALA A 136 0.62 2.47 -5.76
N VAL A 137 0.78 1.26 -5.25
CA VAL A 137 -0.18 0.17 -5.44
C VAL A 137 -1.06 0.04 -4.21
N LEU A 138 -2.36 0.18 -4.38
CA LEU A 138 -3.34 -0.13 -3.35
C LEU A 138 -3.82 -1.57 -3.54
N ALA A 139 -3.45 -2.45 -2.60
CA ALA A 139 -3.84 -3.84 -2.60
C ALA A 139 -4.96 -4.09 -1.58
N LEU A 140 -6.14 -4.48 -2.06
CA LEU A 140 -7.31 -4.76 -1.24
C LEU A 140 -7.46 -6.27 -1.03
N SER A 141 -7.58 -6.69 0.23
CA SER A 141 -7.94 -8.06 0.63
C SER A 141 -8.84 -8.01 1.88
N SER A 142 -8.43 -8.64 2.99
CA SER A 142 -9.13 -8.53 4.27
C SER A 142 -8.93 -7.17 4.93
N ARG A 143 -7.79 -6.53 4.65
CA ARG A 143 -7.49 -5.14 4.98
C ARG A 143 -6.92 -4.46 3.74
N PRO A 144 -7.06 -3.13 3.60
CA PRO A 144 -6.35 -2.39 2.57
C PRO A 144 -4.86 -2.27 2.91
N TRP A 145 -4.01 -2.47 1.91
CA TRP A 145 -2.55 -2.35 2.01
C TRP A 145 -2.06 -1.35 0.98
N LEU A 146 -1.16 -0.45 1.38
CA LEU A 146 -0.52 0.48 0.48
C LEU A 146 0.93 0.05 0.23
N GLY A 147 1.25 -0.20 -1.03
CA GLY A 147 2.60 -0.45 -1.53
C GLY A 147 3.17 0.81 -2.15
N TYR A 148 4.22 1.38 -1.58
CA TYR A 148 4.80 2.64 -2.01
C TYR A 148 6.32 2.62 -1.85
N SER A 149 7.01 3.52 -2.54
CA SER A 149 8.44 3.74 -2.32
C SER A 149 8.63 4.74 -1.21
N ASP A 150 9.36 4.35 -0.16
CA ASP A 150 9.62 5.22 0.98
C ASP A 150 10.31 6.52 0.56
N LEU A 151 9.89 7.65 1.15
CA LEU A 151 10.34 8.97 0.70
C LEU A 151 11.84 9.18 0.92
N GLN A 152 12.39 8.64 2.02
CA GLN A 152 13.77 8.84 2.43
C GLN A 152 14.70 7.76 1.88
N THR A 153 14.33 6.50 2.09
CA THR A 153 15.18 5.34 1.75
C THR A 153 14.99 4.86 0.32
N LYS A 154 13.91 5.29 -0.36
CA LYS A 154 13.48 4.81 -1.69
C LYS A 154 13.23 3.30 -1.77
N ASN A 155 13.21 2.62 -0.62
CA ASN A 155 12.88 1.22 -0.54
C ASN A 155 11.37 1.02 -0.63
N PHE A 156 10.95 -0.06 -1.28
CA PHE A 156 9.54 -0.39 -1.33
C PHE A 156 9.04 -0.87 0.03
N MET A 157 7.98 -0.22 0.50
CA MET A 157 7.24 -0.56 1.70
C MET A 157 5.85 -1.03 1.33
N LEU A 158 5.33 -1.99 2.10
CA LEU A 158 3.95 -2.43 2.01
C LEU A 158 3.34 -2.32 3.41
N THR A 159 2.51 -1.31 3.64
CA THR A 159 1.98 -0.97 4.97
C THR A 159 0.47 -1.22 4.99
N PRO A 160 -0.08 -1.91 6.00
CA PRO A 160 -1.53 -2.05 6.13
C PRO A 160 -2.11 -0.70 6.55
N LEU A 161 -3.22 -0.29 5.94
CA LEU A 161 -3.93 0.91 6.35
C LEU A 161 -4.86 0.58 7.52
N ASP A 162 -4.85 1.43 8.54
CA ASP A 162 -5.89 1.40 9.57
C ASP A 162 -7.16 2.04 9.03
N TYR A 163 -7.84 1.26 8.20
CA TYR A 163 -9.06 1.68 7.53
C TYR A 163 -9.99 0.50 7.38
N VAL A 164 -11.26 0.81 7.18
CA VAL A 164 -12.28 -0.23 6.93
C VAL A 164 -11.91 -1.04 5.67
N PRO A 165 -12.22 -2.34 5.63
CA PRO A 165 -12.03 -3.13 4.42
C PRO A 165 -12.80 -2.53 3.24
N LEU A 166 -12.12 -2.35 2.11
CA LEU A 166 -12.70 -1.82 0.88
C LEU A 166 -12.87 -2.95 -0.15
N GLU A 167 -13.95 -2.91 -0.92
CA GLU A 167 -14.24 -3.87 -1.98
C GLU A 167 -13.67 -3.45 -3.33
N TRP A 168 -13.61 -2.13 -3.55
CA TRP A 168 -13.07 -1.49 -4.74
C TRP A 168 -12.48 -0.15 -4.36
N SER A 169 -11.51 0.32 -5.14
CA SER A 169 -10.95 1.67 -4.98
C SER A 169 -10.47 2.23 -6.31
N TRP A 170 -10.39 3.55 -6.42
CA TRP A 170 -9.78 4.24 -7.55
C TRP A 170 -9.21 5.60 -7.14
N ASN A 171 -8.40 6.21 -8.01
CA ASN A 171 -7.97 7.60 -7.84
C ASN A 171 -9.17 8.54 -7.90
N PHE A 172 -9.13 9.57 -7.06
CA PHE A 172 -10.10 10.64 -7.02
C PHE A 172 -9.38 11.98 -6.90
N SER A 173 -9.78 12.96 -7.71
CA SER A 173 -9.21 14.30 -7.65
C SER A 173 -10.34 15.34 -7.75
N SER A 174 -10.29 16.33 -6.86
CA SER A 174 -11.23 17.43 -6.77
C SER A 174 -10.54 18.66 -6.17
N GLU A 175 -11.15 19.84 -6.27
CA GLU A 175 -10.62 21.07 -5.66
C GLU A 175 -10.39 20.95 -4.15
N GLN A 176 -11.24 20.18 -3.46
CA GLN A 176 -11.15 19.95 -2.01
C GLN A 176 -10.17 18.83 -1.63
N CYS A 177 -9.80 17.98 -2.60
CA CYS A 177 -8.98 16.79 -2.39
C CYS A 177 -8.20 16.49 -3.66
N VAL A 178 -7.01 17.08 -3.78
CA VAL A 178 -6.18 17.01 -4.99
C VAL A 178 -5.70 15.58 -5.25
N GLU A 179 -5.25 14.90 -4.17
CA GLU A 179 -4.79 13.51 -4.19
C GLU A 179 -5.67 12.66 -3.26
N GLY A 180 -6.85 12.31 -3.76
CA GLY A 180 -7.80 11.46 -3.08
C GLY A 180 -7.87 10.05 -3.65
N MET A 181 -8.54 9.20 -2.88
CA MET A 181 -8.98 7.88 -3.28
C MET A 181 -10.47 7.78 -2.99
N VAL A 182 -11.18 7.14 -3.90
CA VAL A 182 -12.58 6.76 -3.70
C VAL A 182 -12.65 5.25 -3.56
N GLY A 183 -13.37 4.77 -2.55
CA GLY A 183 -13.56 3.35 -2.29
C GLY A 183 -14.99 2.99 -1.92
N ILE A 184 -15.34 1.73 -2.14
CA ILE A 184 -16.67 1.18 -1.83
C ILE A 184 -16.53 0.18 -0.67
N GLN A 185 -17.41 0.33 0.33
CA GLN A 185 -17.54 -0.58 1.47
C GLN A 185 -19.02 -0.99 1.60
N GLY A 186 -19.39 -2.17 1.10
CA GLY A 186 -20.79 -2.59 1.04
C GLY A 186 -21.63 -1.58 0.26
N GLN A 187 -22.57 -0.93 0.95
CA GLN A 187 -23.46 0.08 0.35
C GLN A 187 -22.93 1.52 0.48
N ASN A 188 -21.75 1.71 1.10
CA ASN A 188 -21.21 3.05 1.36
C ASN A 188 -20.09 3.39 0.37
N LEU A 189 -20.14 4.61 -0.17
CA LEU A 189 -19.04 5.23 -0.90
C LEU A 189 -18.22 6.10 0.07
N ARG A 190 -16.90 5.97 0.02
CA ARG A 190 -15.96 6.71 0.87
C ARG A 190 -14.94 7.42 0.00
N ILE A 191 -14.73 8.71 0.26
CA ILE A 191 -13.60 9.47 -0.27
C ILE A 191 -12.64 9.70 0.88
N PHE A 192 -11.36 9.38 0.67
CA PHE A 192 -10.32 9.52 1.69
C PHE A 192 -8.99 9.86 1.02
N SER A 193 -8.07 10.46 1.77
CA SER A 193 -6.70 10.76 1.34
C SER A 193 -5.70 10.20 2.35
N ILE A 194 -4.47 9.96 1.90
CA ILE A 194 -3.38 9.50 2.76
C ILE A 194 -2.41 10.67 2.92
N GLU A 195 -2.46 11.31 4.10
CA GLU A 195 -1.73 12.56 4.33
C GLU A 195 -0.25 12.36 4.68
N LYS A 196 0.07 11.26 5.37
CA LYS A 196 1.38 11.00 5.96
C LYS A 196 1.83 9.57 5.64
N LEU A 197 3.02 9.46 5.06
CA LEU A 197 3.71 8.21 4.71
C LEU A 197 5.00 8.00 5.52
N ASP A 198 5.34 8.98 6.35
CA ASP A 198 6.57 9.06 7.15
C ASP A 198 6.50 8.20 8.42
N ASN A 199 5.30 7.93 8.93
CA ASN A 199 5.10 7.14 10.12
C ASN A 199 4.17 5.95 9.87
N ASN A 200 4.72 4.75 10.09
CA ASN A 200 3.98 3.49 10.01
C ASN A 200 3.32 3.09 11.34
N LEU A 201 3.46 3.91 12.39
CA LEU A 201 2.86 3.72 13.70
C LEU A 201 1.78 4.78 13.94
N LEU A 202 0.54 4.32 14.07
CA LEU A 202 -0.54 5.15 14.61
C LEU A 202 -0.48 5.09 16.13
N GLN A 203 -0.50 6.27 16.76
CA GLN A 203 -0.47 6.41 18.21
C GLN A 203 -1.65 7.26 18.65
N GLU A 204 -2.50 6.68 19.51
CA GLU A 204 -3.46 7.43 20.31
C GLU A 204 -2.89 7.59 21.71
N THR A 205 -2.96 8.81 22.25
CA THR A 205 -2.41 9.13 23.57
C THR A 205 -3.53 9.43 24.54
N ILE A 206 -3.51 8.75 25.68
CA ILE A 206 -4.44 8.99 26.79
C ILE A 206 -3.66 9.76 27.86
N PRO A 207 -4.07 10.99 28.22
CA PRO A 207 -3.40 11.75 29.28
C PRO A 207 -3.60 11.07 30.63
N LEU A 208 -2.52 10.99 31.40
CA LEU A 208 -2.50 10.43 32.75
C LEU A 208 -2.27 11.55 33.78
N ALA A 209 -2.56 11.29 35.06
CA ALA A 209 -2.55 12.32 36.10
C ALA A 209 -1.13 12.60 36.64
N TYR A 210 -0.28 11.57 36.72
CA TYR A 210 1.10 11.61 37.21
C TYR A 210 2.04 10.76 36.32
N THR A 211 3.33 10.73 36.65
CA THR A 211 4.32 9.92 35.91
C THR A 211 4.04 8.41 36.06
N PRO A 212 3.77 7.67 34.97
CA PRO A 212 3.54 6.23 35.01
C PRO A 212 4.79 5.46 35.49
N ARG A 213 4.59 4.47 36.36
CA ARG A 213 5.67 3.61 36.89
C ARG A 213 5.59 2.19 36.39
N HIS A 214 4.38 1.69 36.15
CA HIS A 214 4.13 0.36 35.62
C HIS A 214 2.69 0.29 35.10
N PHE A 215 2.40 -0.68 34.23
CA PHE A 215 1.04 -1.01 33.84
C PHE A 215 0.84 -2.53 33.72
N VAL A 216 -0.39 -3.00 33.90
CA VAL A 216 -0.75 -4.42 33.71
C VAL A 216 -2.07 -4.52 32.95
N ARG A 217 -2.23 -5.58 32.16
CA ARG A 217 -3.46 -5.87 31.41
C ARG A 217 -4.37 -6.78 32.24
N HIS A 218 -5.68 -6.52 32.24
CA HIS A 218 -6.66 -7.44 32.82
C HIS A 218 -6.65 -8.79 32.07
N PRO A 219 -6.70 -9.95 32.76
CA PRO A 219 -6.58 -11.27 32.12
C PRO A 219 -7.68 -11.56 31.08
N GLU A 220 -8.90 -11.08 31.32
CA GLU A 220 -10.07 -11.43 30.50
C GLU A 220 -10.70 -10.24 29.76
N GLN A 221 -10.34 -9.02 30.13
CA GLN A 221 -11.01 -7.80 29.64
C GLN A 221 -9.99 -6.89 28.93
N PRO A 222 -10.42 -6.07 27.95
CA PRO A 222 -9.53 -5.13 27.26
C PRO A 222 -9.26 -3.88 28.12
N LEU A 223 -8.84 -4.09 29.36
CA LEU A 223 -8.53 -3.03 30.33
C LEU A 223 -7.05 -3.04 30.68
N PHE A 224 -6.51 -1.86 30.95
CA PHE A 224 -5.17 -1.65 31.47
C PHE A 224 -5.24 -0.90 32.79
N TYR A 225 -4.44 -1.33 33.75
CA TYR A 225 -4.24 -0.64 35.03
C TYR A 225 -2.85 -0.02 35.02
N VAL A 226 -2.76 1.30 35.23
CA VAL A 226 -1.51 2.04 35.26
C VAL A 226 -1.29 2.56 36.68
N ILE A 227 -0.12 2.30 37.27
CA ILE A 227 0.28 2.93 38.52
C ILE A 227 1.10 4.18 38.21
N GLU A 228 0.77 5.28 38.86
CA GLU A 228 1.36 6.59 38.62
C GLU A 228 1.88 7.17 39.93
N ALA A 229 3.06 7.80 39.91
CA ALA A 229 3.64 8.40 41.11
C ALA A 229 4.66 9.50 40.76
N ASP A 230 4.48 10.68 41.32
CA ASP A 230 5.42 11.79 41.26
C ASP A 230 6.11 12.01 42.61
N THR A 231 7.42 12.25 42.58
CA THR A 231 8.16 12.59 43.79
C THR A 231 7.98 14.07 44.09
N ILE A 232 7.17 14.39 45.09
CA ILE A 232 7.09 15.77 45.61
C ILE A 232 8.28 15.98 46.55
N TYR A 233 9.29 16.72 46.10
CA TYR A 233 10.28 17.30 47.02
C TYR A 233 9.62 18.47 47.77
N SER A 234 8.98 18.19 48.90
CA SER A 234 8.71 19.25 49.87
C SER A 234 10.04 19.66 50.50
N ARG A 235 10.59 20.82 50.11
CA ARG A 235 11.56 21.52 50.95
C ARG A 235 10.82 21.86 52.24
N PHE A 236 11.08 21.11 53.30
CA PHE A 236 10.70 21.52 54.65
C PHE A 236 11.42 22.83 54.94
N TYR A 237 10.69 23.95 54.89
CA TYR A 237 11.11 25.14 55.64
C TYR A 237 10.89 24.80 57.12
N GLU A 238 11.96 24.50 57.84
CA GLU A 238 11.96 24.54 59.30
C GLU A 238 11.57 25.96 59.72
N SER A 239 10.31 26.13 60.11
CA SER A 239 9.91 27.27 60.94
C SER A 239 10.13 26.86 62.39
N GLN A 240 11.32 27.15 62.93
CA GLN A 240 11.49 27.19 64.39
C GLN A 240 10.93 28.52 64.93
N ALA A 241 10.14 28.35 65.99
CA ALA A 241 9.14 29.25 66.56
C ALA A 241 9.67 30.55 67.19
N PRO A 242 8.81 31.58 67.38
CA PRO A 242 9.15 32.73 68.20
C PRO A 242 9.25 32.33 69.67
N SER A 243 10.42 32.56 70.27
CA SER A 243 10.64 32.44 71.71
C SER A 243 9.78 33.48 72.45
N GLY A 244 9.10 32.98 73.47
CA GLY A 244 8.05 33.68 74.19
C GLY A 244 8.47 34.91 74.98
N PHE A 245 7.47 35.75 75.18
CA PHE A 245 7.33 36.77 76.22
C PHE A 245 8.10 36.50 77.52
N GLN A 246 8.86 37.50 77.96
CA GLN A 246 9.00 37.80 79.39
C GLN A 246 8.57 39.25 79.64
N SER A 247 7.57 39.39 80.50
CA SER A 247 7.15 40.64 81.15
C SER A 247 7.65 40.60 82.57
N SER A 248 8.21 41.71 83.08
CA SER A 248 7.84 42.28 84.38
C SER A 248 8.72 43.48 84.78
N TYR A 249 8.02 44.57 85.13
CA TYR A 249 8.37 45.78 85.90
C TYR A 249 9.38 46.79 85.36
#